data_AF-A0A8T4WNU3-F1
#
_entry.id   AF-A0A8T4WNU3-F1
#
_cell.length_a   1.000
_cell.length_b   1.000
_cell.length_c   1.000
_cell.angle_alpha   90.00
_cell.angle_beta   90.00
_cell.angle_gamma   90.00
#
_symmetry.space_group_name_H-M   'P 1'
#
loop_
_entity.id
_entity.type
_entity.pdbx_description
1 polymer ?
#
loop_
_entity_poly.entity_id
_entity_poly.type
_entity_poly.pdbx_seq_one_letter_code
_entity_poly.pdbx_strand_id
1 'polypeptide(L)'
;MRLYEIGRICVKTAGREAGSYCVVVDEEDENYVMVTGPKHISSVRRRPCNIKHLEPLEQMLDIEKGADDDAVLEALENAELIEQFRSKIRMR
;
A
#
# COMPACT_ATOMS: atom_id res chain seq x y z
N MET A 1 4.37 13.62 13.32
CA MET A 1 4.57 13.05 11.97
C MET A 1 3.82 11.74 11.94
N ARG A 2 2.68 11.68 11.24
CA ARG A 2 1.95 10.43 11.06
C ARG A 2 2.70 9.62 10.00
N LEU A 3 3.06 8.39 10.32
CA LEU A 3 3.83 7.53 9.40
C LEU A 3 2.93 6.83 8.38
N TYR A 4 1.63 6.81 8.62
CA TYR A 4 0.64 6.05 7.86
C TYR A 4 -0.50 6.96 7.38
N GLU A 5 -0.14 7.99 6.63
CA GLU A 5 -1.13 8.88 6.02
C GLU A 5 -1.72 8.27 4.74
N ILE A 6 -2.85 8.81 4.30
CA ILE A 6 -3.49 8.43 3.05
C ILE A 6 -2.52 8.63 1.89
N GLY A 7 -2.39 7.63 1.02
CA GLY A 7 -1.43 7.63 -0.09
C GLY A 7 -0.03 7.16 0.27
N ARG A 8 0.27 6.91 1.55
CA ARG A 8 1.58 6.36 1.93
C ARG A 8 1.76 4.96 1.36
N ILE A 9 2.93 4.72 0.75
CA ILE A 9 3.31 3.41 0.25
C ILE A 9 3.96 2.61 1.38
N CYS A 10 3.53 1.37 1.54
CA CYS A 10 4.02 0.47 2.57
C CYS A 10 4.38 -0.89 1.97
N VAL A 11 5.34 -1.59 2.58
CA VAL A 11 5.63 -2.98 2.30
C VAL A 11 5.07 -3.84 3.42
N LYS A 12 4.44 -4.96 3.07
CA LYS A 12 4.09 -5.98 4.06
C LYS A 12 5.33 -6.74 4.50
N THR A 13 5.66 -6.66 5.77
CA THR A 13 6.80 -7.40 6.35
C THR A 13 6.39 -8.82 6.77
N ALA A 14 5.11 -9.05 7.05
CA ALA A 14 4.60 -10.31 7.59
C ALA A 14 3.37 -10.87 6.85
N GLY A 15 3.24 -12.20 6.87
CA GLY A 15 2.09 -12.95 6.34
C GLY A 15 2.29 -13.54 4.94
N ARG A 16 1.21 -14.06 4.33
CA ARG A 16 1.24 -14.69 3.00
C ARG A 16 1.65 -13.71 1.88
N GLU A 17 1.35 -12.44 2.08
CA GLU A 17 1.66 -11.33 1.18
C GLU A 17 2.95 -10.59 1.60
N ALA A 18 3.79 -11.20 2.45
CA ALA A 18 5.07 -10.60 2.85
C ALA A 18 5.95 -10.32 1.62
N GLY A 19 6.60 -9.17 1.62
CA GLY A 19 7.39 -8.64 0.52
C GLY A 19 6.59 -7.99 -0.62
N SER A 20 5.27 -7.89 -0.49
CA SER A 20 4.43 -7.17 -1.46
C SER A 20 4.18 -5.72 -1.03
N TYR A 21 4.17 -4.83 -2.01
CA TYR A 21 3.85 -3.41 -1.83
C TYR A 21 2.34 -3.18 -1.76
N CYS A 22 1.96 -2.18 -0.98
CA CYS A 22 0.59 -1.73 -0.78
C CYS A 22 0.54 -0.23 -0.54
N VAL A 23 -0.64 0.36 -0.72
CA VAL A 23 -0.92 1.78 -0.51
C VAL A 23 -1.99 1.90 0.58
N VAL A 24 -1.83 2.85 1.49
CA VAL A 24 -2.85 3.20 2.47
C VAL A 24 -3.92 4.07 1.81
N VAL A 25 -5.18 3.64 1.83
CA VAL A 25 -6.32 4.38 1.25
C VAL A 25 -7.19 5.05 2.32
N ASP A 26 -7.17 4.51 3.54
CA ASP A 26 -7.92 5.05 4.66
C ASP A 26 -7.22 4.76 5.99
N GLU A 27 -7.35 5.69 6.93
CA GLU A 27 -6.98 5.56 8.33
C GLU A 27 -8.25 5.23 9.11
N GLU A 28 -8.38 3.99 9.59
CA GLU A 28 -9.56 3.55 10.37
C GLU A 28 -9.35 3.83 11.86
N ASP A 29 -8.29 3.26 12.43
CA ASP A 29 -7.97 3.31 13.86
C ASP A 29 -6.49 3.62 14.07
N GLU A 30 -6.09 3.86 15.32
CA GLU A 30 -4.69 4.07 15.70
C GLU A 30 -3.75 2.90 15.33
N ASN A 31 -4.29 1.68 15.18
CA ASN A 31 -3.52 0.47 14.90
C ASN A 31 -3.86 -0.18 13.56
N TYR A 32 -4.95 0.23 12.90
CA TYR A 32 -5.44 -0.40 11.68
C TYR A 32 -5.63 0.63 10.59
N VAL A 33 -5.11 0.30 9.41
CA VAL A 33 -5.24 1.10 8.21
C VAL A 33 -5.83 0.26 7.10
N MET A 34 -6.66 0.87 6.28
CA MET A 34 -7.19 0.25 5.07
C MET A 34 -6.11 0.34 4.01
N VAL A 35 -5.59 -0.81 3.60
CA VAL A 35 -4.61 -0.89 2.51
C VAL A 35 -5.27 -1.44 1.27
N THR A 36 -4.84 -0.93 0.11
CA THR A 36 -5.12 -1.56 -1.17
C THR A 36 -3.82 -1.87 -1.92
N GLY A 37 -3.92 -2.88 -2.77
CA GLY A 37 -2.94 -3.17 -3.80
C GLY A 37 -3.75 -3.51 -5.05
N PRO A 38 -3.56 -2.81 -6.17
CA PRO A 38 -4.27 -3.18 -7.38
C PRO A 38 -3.94 -4.63 -7.74
N LYS A 39 -4.95 -5.50 -7.84
CA LYS A 39 -4.76 -6.95 -8.07
C LYS A 39 -3.92 -7.27 -9.31
N HIS A 40 -3.93 -6.35 -10.28
CA HIS A 40 -3.18 -6.45 -11.53
C HIS A 40 -1.66 -6.25 -11.36
N ILE A 41 -1.24 -5.61 -10.26
CA ILE A 41 0.15 -5.23 -10.02
C ILE A 41 0.67 -5.90 -8.75
N SER A 42 -0.11 -5.86 -7.67
CA SER A 42 0.21 -6.41 -6.36
C SER A 42 -0.72 -7.57 -6.03
N SER A 43 -0.20 -8.58 -5.35
CA SER A 43 -1.02 -9.68 -4.82
C SER A 43 -1.83 -9.28 -3.58
N VAL A 44 -1.74 -8.02 -3.12
CA VAL A 44 -2.40 -7.52 -1.92
C VAL A 44 -3.88 -7.25 -2.19
N ARG A 45 -4.77 -7.82 -1.39
CA ARG A 45 -6.20 -7.49 -1.44
C ARG A 45 -6.52 -6.26 -0.60
N ARG A 46 -7.51 -5.47 -1.03
CA ARG A 46 -8.11 -4.39 -0.23
C ARG A 46 -8.66 -4.96 1.08
N ARG A 47 -8.04 -4.61 2.21
CA ARG A 47 -8.43 -5.07 3.55
C ARG A 47 -7.82 -4.18 4.65
N PRO A 48 -8.44 -4.13 5.84
CA PRO A 48 -7.79 -3.54 7.00
C PRO A 48 -6.56 -4.37 7.38
N CYS A 49 -5.44 -3.69 7.64
CA CYS A 49 -4.20 -4.30 8.05
C CYS A 49 -3.64 -3.58 9.27
N ASN A 50 -3.01 -4.34 10.16
CA ASN A 50 -2.38 -3.77 11.34
C ASN A 50 -1.09 -3.06 10.93
N ILE A 51 -0.87 -1.84 11.44
CA ILE A 51 0.32 -1.03 11.16
C ILE A 51 1.63 -1.74 11.55
N LYS A 52 1.61 -2.68 12.50
CA LYS A 52 2.80 -3.46 12.90
C LYS A 52 3.33 -4.38 11.81
N HIS A 53 2.50 -4.73 10.82
CA HIS A 53 2.89 -5.59 9.70
C HIS A 53 3.25 -4.80 8.44
N LEU A 54 3.21 -3.48 8.54
CA LEU A 54 3.48 -2.56 7.46
C LEU A 54 4.77 -1.81 7.77
N GLU A 55 5.61 -1.68 6.77
CA GLU A 55 6.79 -0.84 6.82
C GLU A 55 6.57 0.32 5.83
N PRO A 56 6.42 1.57 6.32
CA PRO A 56 6.18 2.71 5.47
C PRO A 56 7.46 3.05 4.71
N LEU A 57 7.34 3.28 3.41
CA LEU A 57 8.42 3.79 2.57
C LEU A 57 8.44 5.31 2.60
N GLU A 58 9.48 5.92 2.06
CA GLU A 58 9.60 7.38 1.97
C GLU A 58 8.60 8.00 0.98
N GLN A 59 8.14 7.19 0.02
CA GLN A 59 7.28 7.60 -1.08
C GLN A 59 5.81 7.70 -0.66
N MET A 60 5.12 8.67 -1.27
CA MET A 60 3.71 8.94 -1.04
C MET A 60 3.05 9.22 -2.39
N LEU A 61 1.85 8.68 -2.56
CA LEU A 61 0.96 8.99 -3.67
C LEU A 61 -0.01 10.07 -3.23
N ASP A 62 -0.40 10.93 -4.17
CA ASP A 62 -1.45 11.90 -3.95
C ASP A 62 -2.78 11.24 -4.33
N ILE A 63 -3.52 10.75 -3.33
CA ILE A 63 -4.83 10.11 -3.51
C ILE A 63 -5.81 10.63 -2.46
N GLU A 64 -7.09 10.64 -2.82
CA GLU A 64 -8.16 11.00 -1.89
C GLU A 64 -8.51 9.84 -0.94
N LYS A 65 -9.11 10.20 0.19
CA LYS A 65 -9.61 9.25 1.19
C LYS A 65 -10.61 8.29 0.56
N GLY A 66 -10.35 6.98 0.68
CA GLY A 66 -11.26 5.95 0.19
C GLY A 66 -11.19 5.68 -1.32
N ALA A 67 -10.16 6.18 -2.01
CA ALA A 67 -9.93 5.96 -3.43
C ALA A 67 -10.15 4.50 -3.86
N ASP A 68 -10.77 4.34 -5.02
CA ASP A 68 -11.02 3.05 -5.65
C ASP A 68 -9.77 2.48 -6.33
N ASP A 69 -9.81 1.19 -6.65
CA ASP A 69 -8.66 0.47 -7.22
C ASP A 69 -8.19 1.10 -8.55
N ASP A 70 -9.11 1.66 -9.36
CA ASP A 70 -8.79 2.39 -10.60
C ASP A 70 -8.08 3.72 -10.35
N ALA A 71 -8.53 4.51 -9.37
CA ALA A 71 -7.87 5.77 -9.01
C ALA A 71 -6.45 5.53 -8.45
N VAL A 72 -6.27 4.45 -7.69
CA VAL A 72 -4.94 4.05 -7.20
C VAL A 72 -4.05 3.56 -8.34
N LEU A 73 -4.61 2.90 -9.36
CA LEU A 73 -3.88 2.51 -10.56
C LEU A 73 -3.36 3.73 -11.33
N GLU A 74 -4.22 4.71 -11.60
CA GLU A 74 -3.81 5.95 -12.27
C GLU A 74 -2.75 6.71 -11.47
N ALA A 75 -2.90 6.81 -10.15
CA ALA A 75 -1.90 7.45 -9.29
C ALA A 75 -0.54 6.71 -9.33
N LEU A 76 -0.55 5.38 -9.39
CA LEU A 76 0.65 4.57 -9.53
C LEU A 76 1.30 4.69 -10.92
N GLU A 77 0.50 4.82 -11.98
CA GLU A 77 0.97 5.11 -13.34
C GLU A 77 1.67 6.47 -13.40
N ASN A 78 1.01 7.51 -12.87
CA ASN A 78 1.55 8.86 -12.83
C ASN A 78 2.83 8.98 -11.99
N ALA A 79 2.97 8.14 -10.96
CA ALA A 79 4.17 8.10 -10.13
C ALA A 79 5.28 7.18 -10.68
N GLU A 80 5.03 6.46 -11.79
CA GLU A 80 5.94 5.46 -12.38
C GLU A 80 6.38 4.35 -11.40
N LEU A 81 5.56 4.04 -10.39
CA LEU A 81 5.89 3.06 -9.33
C LEU A 81 5.38 1.65 -9.57
N ILE A 82 4.75 1.41 -10.73
CA ILE A 82 4.18 0.12 -11.11
C ILE A 82 5.23 -1.00 -11.07
N GLU A 83 6.43 -0.72 -11.57
CA GLU A 83 7.50 -1.71 -11.64
C GLU A 83 8.01 -2.10 -10.24
N GLN A 84 7.96 -1.17 -9.28
CA GLN A 84 8.27 -1.47 -7.88
C GLN A 84 7.22 -2.39 -7.27
N PHE A 85 5.93 -2.12 -7.52
CA PHE A 85 4.84 -2.95 -6.99
C PHE A 85 4.79 -4.36 -7.58
N ARG A 86 5.23 -4.54 -8.84
CA ARG A 86 5.42 -5.87 -9.46
C ARG A 86 6.57 -6.64 -8.84
N SER A 87 7.59 -5.93 -8.37
CA SER A 87 8.77 -6.53 -7.77
C SER A 87 8.43 -7.01 -6.36
N LYS A 88 8.43 -8.33 -6.13
CA LYS A 88 8.26 -8.88 -4.79
C LYS A 88 9.60 -8.94 -4.08
N ILE A 89 9.70 -8.32 -2.90
CA ILE A 89 10.88 -8.45 -2.06
C ILE A 89 10.90 -9.89 -1.53
N ARG A 90 11.92 -10.65 -1.91
CA ARG A 90 12.11 -12.02 -1.40
C ARG A 90 12.73 -11.94 -0.01
N MET A 91 11.89 -11.75 1.01
CA MET A 91 12.31 -11.86 2.41
C MET A 91 12.58 -13.35 2.70
N ARG A 92 13.81 -13.66 3.11
CA ARG A 92 14.32 -15.01 3.36
C ARG A 92 14.21 -15.37 4.84
#